data_AF-A0A8T4Z563-F1
#
_entry.id   AF-A0A8T4Z563-F1
#
_cell.length_a   1.000
_cell.length_b   1.000
_cell.length_c   1.000
_cell.angle_alpha   90.00
_cell.angle_beta   90.00
_cell.angle_gamma   90.00
#
_symmetry.space_group_name_H-M   'P 1'
#
loop_
_entity.id
_entity.type
_entity.pdbx_description
1 polymer ?
#
loop_
_entity_poly.entity_id
_entity_poly.type
_entity_poly.pdbx_seq_one_letter_code
_entity_poly.pdbx_strand_id
1 'polypeptide(L)' 'MEVERVKCPVCGQEAKLVKEWDLGPKVHIKLYEHCGKKFREYVKK' A
#
# COMPACT_ATOMS: atom_id res chain seq x y z
N MET A 1 0.21 15.53 7.26
CA MET A 1 -0.07 14.48 6.27
C MET A 1 1.01 13.42 6.44
N GLU A 2 0.78 12.42 7.27
CA GLU A 2 1.70 11.30 7.42
C GLU A 2 1.45 10.34 6.26
N VAL A 3 2.33 10.38 5.25
CA VAL A 3 2.31 9.41 4.16
C VAL A 3 2.85 8.11 4.74
N GLU A 4 1.99 7.10 4.92
CA GLU A 4 2.42 5.77 5.36
C GLU A 4 3.40 5.19 4.32
N ARG A 5 4.69 5.24 4.67
CA ARG A 5 5.81 4.77 3.84
C ARG A 5 5.94 3.27 4.03
N VAL A 6 5.22 2.52 3.20
CA VAL A 6 5.33 1.06 3.15
C VAL A 6 6.66 0.68 2.52
N LYS A 7 7.39 -0.24 3.14
CA LYS A 7 8.68 -0.75 2.62
C LYS A 7 8.45 -1.98 1.75
N CYS A 8 9.15 -2.05 0.63
CA CYS A 8 9.16 -3.21 -0.23
C CYS A 8 9.79 -4.41 0.51
N PRO A 9 9.11 -5.56 0.64
CA PRO A 9 9.68 -6.74 1.30
C PRO A 9 10.84 -7.37 0.51
N VAL A 10 11.10 -6.94 -0.72
CA VAL A 10 12.17 -7.49 -1.57
C VAL A 10 13.49 -6.74 -1.39
N CYS A 11 13.47 -5.41 -1.37
CA CYS A 11 14.69 -4.59 -1.30
C CYS A 11 14.77 -3.67 -0.08
N GLY A 12 13.70 -3.58 0.73
CA GLY A 12 13.62 -2.72 1.90
C GLY A 12 13.44 -1.22 1.61
N GLN A 13 13.42 -0.80 0.34
CA GLN A 13 13.16 0.60 -0.06
C GLN A 13 11.67 0.96 0.00
N GLU A 14 11.37 2.25 -0.05
CA GLU A 14 10.00 2.77 -0.02
C GLU A 14 9.22 2.35 -1.27
N ALA A 15 8.10 1.66 -1.07
CA ALA A 15 7.22 1.23 -2.13
C ALA A 15 6.29 2.37 -2.57
N LYS A 16 6.07 2.48 -3.88
CA LYS A 16 5.22 3.53 -4.44
C LYS A 16 3.77 3.11 -4.36
N LEU A 17 2.92 3.95 -3.77
CA LEU A 17 1.48 3.77 -3.85
C LEU A 17 1.03 3.96 -5.32
N VAL A 18 0.38 2.94 -5.86
CA VAL A 18 -0.13 2.94 -7.24
C VAL A 18 -1.61 3.28 -7.26
N LYS A 19 -2.36 2.74 -6.32
CA LYS A 19 -3.82 2.90 -6.25
C LYS A 19 -4.30 2.67 -4.84
N GLU A 20 -5.31 3.41 -4.42
CA GLU A 20 -6.06 3.13 -3.19
C GLU A 20 -7.56 3.14 -3.49
N TRP A 21 -8.32 2.34 -2.75
CA TRP A 21 -9.77 2.31 -2.84
C TRP A 21 -10.41 1.79 -1.55
N ASP A 22 -11.61 2.28 -1.26
CA ASP A 22 -12.40 1.83 -0.13
C ASP A 22 -13.25 0.61 -0.51
N LEU A 23 -13.11 -0.46 0.27
CA LEU A 23 -13.97 -1.64 0.22
C LEU A 23 -15.02 -1.51 1.34
N GLY A 24 -15.96 -0.58 1.13
CA GLY A 24 -17.01 -0.24 2.07
C GLY A 24 -16.56 0.67 3.22
N PRO A 25 -17.39 0.85 4.27
CA PRO A 25 -17.12 1.83 5.33
C PRO A 25 -16.00 1.41 6.31
N LYS A 26 -15.54 0.15 6.25
CA LYS A 26 -14.66 -0.45 7.27
C LYS A 26 -13.28 -0.85 6.75
N VAL A 27 -13.08 -0.92 5.43
CA VAL A 27 -11.84 -1.42 4.86
C VAL A 27 -11.39 -0.47 3.77
N HIS A 28 -10.17 0.02 3.90
CA HIS A 28 -9.49 0.81 2.89
C HIS A 28 -8.29 0.00 2.39
N ILE A 29 -8.17 -0.15 1.08
CA ILE A 29 -7.16 -1.00 0.45
C ILE A 29 -6.18 -0.11 -0.30
N LYS A 30 -4.90 -0.29 -0.02
CA LYS A 30 -3.80 0.41 -0.68
C LYS A 30 -2.98 -0.60 -1.50
N LEU A 31 -2.74 -0.30 -2.77
CA LEU A 31 -1.93 -1.09 -3.69
C LEU A 31 -0.61 -0.38 -3.90
N TYR A 32 0.47 -1.06 -3.52
CA TYR A 32 1.84 -0.61 -3.69
C TYR A 32 2.53 -1.41 -4.79
N GLU A 33 3.45 -0.76 -5.49
CA GLU A 33 4.33 -1.39 -6.46
C GLU A 33 5.78 -1.01 -6.17
N HIS A 34 6.64 -2.03 -6.14
CA HIS A 34 8.08 -1.85 -6.03
C HIS A 34 8.82 -3.10 -6.52
N CYS A 35 10.01 -2.93 -7.11
CA CYS A 35 10.79 -4.01 -7.71
C CYS A 35 10.00 -4.88 -8.72
N GLY A 36 9.05 -4.29 -9.45
CA GLY A 36 8.19 -5.00 -10.39
C GLY A 36 7.15 -5.93 -9.74
N LYS A 37 7.02 -5.90 -8.40
CA LYS A 37 5.99 -6.64 -7.66
C LYS A 37 4.94 -5.69 -7.12
N LYS A 38 3.69 -6.15 -7.15
CA LYS A 38 2.53 -5.45 -6.60
C LYS A 38 2.07 -6.13 -5.33
N PHE A 39 1.79 -5.37 -4.29
CA PHE A 39 1.28 -5.90 -3.02
C PHE A 39 0.25 -4.95 -2.41
N ARG A 40 -0.65 -5.52 -1.60
CA ARG A 40 -1.87 -4.86 -1.12
C ARG A 40 -1.85 -4.78 0.39
N GLU A 41 -2.16 -3.61 0.92
CA GLU A 41 -2.35 -3.37 2.34
C GLU A 41 -3.83 -3.13 2.62
N TYR A 42 -4.37 -3.85 3.61
CA TYR A 42 -5.76 -3.74 4.01
C TYR A 42 -5.81 -2.99 5.34
N VAL A 43 -6.14 -1.71 5.26
CA VAL A 43 -6.33 -0.84 6.41
C VAL A 43 -7.77 -1.02 6.89
N LYS A 44 -7.95 -1.59 8.07
CA LYS A 44 -9.26 -1.59 8.73
C LYS A 44 -9.43 -0.24 9.44
N LYS A 45 -10.56 0.43 9.16
CA LYS A 45 -10.90 1.74 9.72
C LYS A 45 -11.46 1.62 11.13
#